data_AF-A0A3D5Z5R8-F1
#
_entry.id   AF-A0A3D5Z5R8-F1
#
_cell.length_a   1.000
_cell.length_b   1.000
_cell.length_c   1.000
_cell.angle_alpha   90.00
_cell.angle_beta   90.00
_cell.angle_gamma   90.00
#
_symmetry.space_group_name_H-M   'P 1'
#
loop_
_entity.id
_entity.type
_entity.pdbx_description
1 polymer ?
#
loop_
_entity_poly.entity_id
_entity_poly.type
_entity_poly.pdbx_seq_one_letter_code
_entity_poly.pdbx_strand_id
1 'polypeptide(L)'
;MIFKIIILLSLIFSINYEGIPSKKEVVTINQSIKIESDNNYLAIPKIGFYYRFYDLDSKYNSLSYGLEIYYQDPVVILGHSGSGSLALFNDLDTLEVNDKIIYNNQKYQVIKKYLKFKGKPLVLESDLILVTCSKKYSDRQIVITAKTS
;
A
#
# COMPACT_ATOMS: atom_id res chain seq x y z
N MET A 1 36.09 -50.01 -43.44
CA MET A 1 35.00 -49.50 -42.56
C MET A 1 35.51 -48.28 -41.80
N ILE A 2 34.65 -47.27 -41.73
CA ILE A 2 34.80 -45.89 -41.19
C ILE A 2 34.99 -45.98 -39.65
N PHE A 3 35.72 -45.09 -38.95
CA PHE A 3 35.22 -43.84 -38.32
C PHE A 3 36.40 -43.04 -37.73
N LYS A 4 36.69 -41.84 -38.28
CA LYS A 4 36.34 -40.48 -37.80
C LYS A 4 37.21 -39.95 -36.63
N ILE A 5 38.11 -39.05 -37.03
CA ILE A 5 38.79 -38.04 -36.20
C ILE A 5 37.78 -36.98 -35.77
N ILE A 6 37.80 -36.58 -34.49
CA ILE A 6 37.40 -35.22 -34.05
C ILE A 6 38.32 -34.78 -32.91
N ILE A 7 39.23 -33.85 -33.20
CA ILE A 7 39.87 -32.95 -32.24
C ILE A 7 39.23 -31.58 -32.48
N LEU A 8 38.66 -30.96 -31.44
CA LEU A 8 38.35 -29.52 -31.43
C LEU A 8 38.28 -29.06 -29.96
N LEU A 9 39.36 -28.47 -29.44
CA LEU A 9 39.71 -27.03 -29.46
C LEU A 9 39.20 -26.35 -28.19
N SER A 10 40.14 -26.09 -27.28
CA SER A 10 39.98 -25.34 -26.04
C SER A 10 39.58 -23.89 -26.35
N LEU A 11 38.41 -23.47 -25.87
CA LEU A 11 38.00 -22.07 -25.86
C LEU A 11 38.74 -21.32 -24.75
N ILE A 12 39.70 -20.51 -25.17
CA ILE A 12 40.37 -19.51 -24.36
C ILE A 12 39.38 -18.36 -24.13
N PHE A 13 39.06 -18.11 -22.87
CA PHE A 13 38.34 -16.91 -22.43
C PHE A 13 39.13 -15.67 -22.86
N SER A 14 38.56 -14.86 -23.76
CA SER A 14 38.96 -13.47 -23.95
C SER A 14 37.79 -12.59 -23.58
N ILE A 15 38.01 -11.85 -22.50
CA ILE A 15 37.12 -10.86 -21.90
C ILE A 15 37.08 -9.64 -22.83
N ASN A 16 35.92 -9.37 -23.43
CA ASN A 16 35.62 -8.05 -23.98
C ASN A 16 34.71 -7.33 -22.98
N TYR A 17 35.30 -6.38 -22.24
CA TYR A 17 34.56 -5.34 -21.53
C TYR A 17 34.10 -4.32 -22.56
N GLU A 18 32.84 -4.40 -22.97
CA GLU A 18 32.14 -3.30 -23.61
C GLU A 18 31.03 -2.84 -22.66
N GLY A 19 31.08 -1.56 -22.29
CA GLY A 19 30.27 -0.96 -21.24
C GLY A 19 28.77 -1.12 -21.48
N ILE A 20 28.02 -1.33 -20.40
CA ILE A 20 26.56 -1.30 -20.42
C ILE A 20 26.12 0.16 -20.59
N PRO A 21 25.49 0.58 -21.71
CA PRO A 21 24.82 1.86 -21.74
C PRO A 21 23.50 1.73 -20.97
N SER A 22 23.34 2.53 -19.92
CA SER A 22 22.08 2.64 -19.19
C SER A 22 20.99 3.21 -20.12
N LYS A 23 20.18 2.34 -20.70
CA LYS A 23 18.94 2.76 -21.37
C LYS A 23 17.78 2.45 -20.42
N LYS A 24 17.23 3.49 -19.82
CA LYS A 24 15.99 3.44 -19.04
C LYS A 24 14.87 3.08 -20.03
N GLU A 25 14.54 1.79 -20.11
CA GLU A 25 13.45 1.32 -20.95
C GLU A 25 12.13 1.77 -20.32
N VAL A 26 11.54 2.82 -20.88
CA VAL A 26 10.20 3.27 -20.52
C VAL A 26 9.23 2.26 -21.14
N VAL A 27 8.82 1.27 -20.34
CA VAL A 27 7.74 0.37 -20.71
C VAL A 27 6.43 1.16 -20.63
N THR A 28 5.92 1.58 -21.79
CA THR A 28 4.56 2.13 -21.90
C THR A 28 3.57 0.99 -21.73
N ILE A 29 3.02 0.86 -20.52
CA ILE A 29 1.96 -0.09 -20.23
C ILE A 29 0.67 0.44 -20.87
N ASN A 30 0.36 -0.01 -22.08
CA ASN A 30 -0.93 0.20 -22.72
C ASN A 30 -1.98 -0.78 -22.15
N GLN A 31 -2.14 -0.79 -20.83
CA GLN A 31 -3.36 -1.28 -20.21
C GLN A 31 -4.26 -0.08 -20.06
N SER A 32 -5.35 -0.05 -20.83
CA SER A 32 -6.50 0.80 -20.53
C SER A 32 -7.08 0.34 -19.20
N ILE A 33 -6.48 0.81 -18.10
CA ILE A 33 -7.11 0.79 -16.79
C ILE A 33 -8.35 1.64 -16.99
N LYS A 34 -9.50 0.97 -16.98
CA LYS A 34 -10.79 1.65 -16.90
C LYS A 34 -10.69 2.52 -15.65
N ILE A 35 -10.56 3.85 -15.82
CA ILE A 35 -10.49 4.78 -14.70
C ILE A 35 -11.92 4.84 -14.15
N GLU A 36 -12.22 3.87 -13.30
CA GLU A 36 -13.51 3.71 -12.65
C GLU A 36 -13.55 4.69 -11.46
N SER A 37 -14.55 5.58 -11.50
CA SER A 37 -14.96 6.52 -10.45
C SER A 37 -13.83 7.39 -9.84
N ASP A 38 -13.89 8.70 -10.05
CA ASP A 38 -13.06 9.68 -9.33
C ASP A 38 -13.28 9.67 -7.79
N ASN A 39 -14.19 8.83 -7.28
CA ASN A 39 -14.67 8.79 -5.91
C ASN A 39 -14.30 7.50 -5.15
N ASN A 40 -13.07 6.97 -5.31
CA ASN A 40 -12.59 5.82 -4.51
C ASN A 40 -11.17 6.01 -3.98
N TYR A 41 -10.97 6.97 -3.08
CA TYR A 41 -9.63 7.32 -2.58
C TYR A 41 -9.63 7.80 -1.12
N LEU A 42 -8.47 7.67 -0.48
CA LEU A 42 -8.14 8.25 0.81
C LEU A 42 -7.02 9.26 0.62
N ALA A 43 -7.19 10.48 1.13
CA ALA A 43 -6.15 11.49 1.22
C ALA A 43 -6.02 12.02 2.65
N ILE A 44 -4.78 12.20 3.10
CA ILE A 44 -4.45 12.71 4.42
C ILE A 44 -3.40 13.81 4.27
N PRO A 45 -3.82 15.09 4.13
CA PRO A 45 -2.92 16.18 3.75
C PRO A 45 -1.73 16.39 4.68
N LYS A 46 -1.89 16.22 6.01
CA LYS A 46 -0.80 16.43 6.99
C LYS A 46 0.44 15.59 6.68
N ILE A 47 0.24 14.40 6.15
CA ILE A 47 1.31 13.45 5.82
C ILE A 47 1.52 13.30 4.31
N GLY A 48 0.93 14.19 3.49
CA GLY A 48 1.03 14.14 2.03
C GLY A 48 0.52 12.83 1.41
N PHE A 49 -0.38 12.12 2.10
CA PHE A 49 -0.80 10.78 1.72
C PHE A 49 -1.96 10.83 0.72
N TYR A 50 -1.88 9.99 -0.32
CA TYR A 50 -2.95 9.72 -1.26
C TYR A 50 -2.92 8.25 -1.67
N TYR A 51 -4.08 7.59 -1.64
CA TYR A 51 -4.23 6.22 -2.09
C TYR A 51 -5.59 6.02 -2.75
N ARG A 52 -5.60 5.34 -3.90
CA ARG A 52 -6.82 4.94 -4.61
C ARG A 52 -7.11 3.48 -4.31
N PHE A 53 -8.35 3.18 -3.94
CA PHE A 53 -8.75 1.82 -3.59
C PHE A 53 -9.21 1.02 -4.81
N TYR A 54 -9.15 -0.30 -4.65
CA TYR A 54 -9.97 -1.22 -5.42
C TYR A 54 -11.42 -1.21 -4.90
N ASP A 55 -12.36 -1.72 -5.68
CA ASP A 55 -13.75 -1.88 -5.23
C ASP A 55 -13.86 -2.85 -4.05
N LEU A 56 -14.88 -2.65 -3.21
CA LEU A 56 -15.05 -3.39 -1.95
C LEU A 56 -15.12 -4.91 -2.15
N ASP A 57 -15.75 -5.37 -3.24
CA ASP A 57 -15.92 -6.78 -3.61
C ASP A 57 -14.76 -7.34 -4.43
N SER A 58 -13.79 -6.50 -4.80
CA SER A 58 -12.60 -6.91 -5.53
C SER A 58 -11.69 -7.75 -4.64
N LYS A 59 -11.15 -8.86 -5.19
CA LYS A 59 -10.09 -9.64 -4.53
C LYS A 59 -8.83 -8.82 -4.23
N TYR A 60 -8.67 -7.66 -4.86
CA TYR A 60 -7.56 -6.74 -4.64
C TYR A 60 -7.82 -5.74 -3.51
N ASN A 61 -9.05 -5.64 -3.00
CA ASN A 61 -9.34 -4.97 -1.73
C ASN A 61 -8.86 -5.84 -0.56
N SER A 62 -7.55 -5.91 -0.40
CA SER A 62 -6.88 -6.71 0.61
C SER A 62 -5.55 -6.06 0.98
N LEU A 63 -5.16 -6.24 2.24
CA LEU A 63 -3.83 -5.86 2.73
C LEU A 63 -2.66 -6.43 1.91
N SER A 64 -2.88 -7.52 1.15
CA SER A 64 -1.87 -8.10 0.25
C SER A 64 -1.55 -7.21 -0.95
N TYR A 65 -2.40 -6.22 -1.27
CA TYR A 65 -2.27 -5.32 -2.41
C TYR A 65 -2.25 -3.84 -2.01
N GLY A 66 -2.33 -3.51 -0.72
CA GLY A 66 -2.24 -2.15 -0.20
C GLY A 66 -3.14 -1.91 1.01
N LEU A 67 -4.07 -0.97 0.87
CA LEU A 67 -5.08 -0.72 1.89
C LEU A 67 -6.34 -1.55 1.63
N GLU A 68 -7.03 -1.92 2.70
CA GLU A 68 -8.27 -2.69 2.66
C GLU A 68 -9.40 -1.87 3.27
N ILE A 69 -10.49 -1.70 2.53
CA ILE A 69 -11.78 -1.27 3.05
C ILE A 69 -12.43 -2.50 3.68
N TYR A 70 -12.38 -2.58 5.00
CA TYR A 70 -12.82 -3.75 5.76
C TYR A 70 -14.33 -3.73 6.04
N TYR A 71 -14.90 -2.53 6.18
CA TYR A 71 -16.31 -2.33 6.46
C TYR A 71 -16.78 -0.99 5.90
N GLN A 72 -18.02 -0.94 5.41
CA GLN A 72 -18.63 0.24 4.81
C GLN A 72 -19.91 0.55 5.61
N ASP A 73 -19.86 1.62 6.40
CA ASP A 73 -20.90 2.12 7.34
C ASP A 73 -20.90 1.54 8.78
N PRO A 74 -20.02 2.04 9.68
CA PRO A 74 -19.04 3.09 9.43
C PRO A 74 -17.87 2.60 8.58
N VAL A 75 -17.13 3.53 7.96
CA VAL A 75 -16.00 3.16 7.11
C VAL A 75 -14.83 2.71 7.97
N VAL A 76 -14.34 1.50 7.76
CA VAL A 76 -13.13 0.97 8.42
C VAL A 76 -12.09 0.63 7.37
N ILE A 77 -10.93 1.29 7.45
CA ILE A 77 -9.82 1.08 6.51
C ILE A 77 -8.61 0.55 7.28
N LEU A 78 -8.07 -0.56 6.80
CA LEU A 78 -6.89 -1.22 7.34
C LEU A 78 -5.68 -0.95 6.43
N GLY A 79 -4.52 -0.81 7.05
CA GLY A 79 -3.26 -0.68 6.31
C GLY A 79 -2.05 -1.20 7.08
N HIS A 80 -1.08 -1.73 6.37
CA HIS A 80 0.20 -2.13 6.97
C HIS A 80 1.06 -0.92 7.36
N SER A 81 1.85 -1.11 8.40
CA SER A 81 2.95 -0.24 8.80
C SER A 81 4.20 -1.11 9.02
N GLY A 82 5.39 -0.55 8.79
CA GLY A 82 6.67 -1.25 8.85
C GLY A 82 7.58 -0.94 7.66
N SER A 83 8.51 -1.85 7.37
CA SER A 83 9.53 -1.69 6.33
C SER A 83 9.13 -2.21 4.95
N GLY A 84 8.00 -2.92 4.84
CA GLY A 84 7.55 -3.50 3.57
C GLY A 84 7.07 -2.44 2.57
N SER A 85 7.14 -2.75 1.27
CA SER A 85 6.68 -1.85 0.20
C SER A 85 5.17 -1.51 0.28
N LEU A 86 4.39 -2.38 0.93
CA LEU A 86 2.95 -2.17 1.18
C LEU A 86 2.65 -1.52 2.53
N ALA A 87 3.66 -1.06 3.27
CA ALA A 87 3.49 -0.37 4.56
C ALA A 87 3.02 1.08 4.38
N LEU A 88 1.84 1.25 3.80
CA LEU A 88 1.28 2.54 3.40
C LEU A 88 0.84 3.42 4.58
N PHE A 89 0.52 2.84 5.74
CA PHE A 89 0.13 3.57 6.96
C PHE A 89 1.31 3.83 7.90
N ASN A 90 2.50 4.02 7.34
CA ASN A 90 3.72 4.24 8.11
C ASN A 90 3.69 5.48 8.99
N ASP A 91 3.04 6.55 8.53
CA ASP A 91 3.02 7.85 9.21
C ASP A 91 1.66 8.15 9.86
N LEU A 92 0.76 7.17 9.92
CA LEU A 92 -0.57 7.32 10.51
C LEU A 92 -0.50 7.71 12.00
N ASP A 93 0.54 7.27 12.71
CA ASP A 93 0.75 7.62 14.12
C ASP A 93 1.07 9.11 14.34
N THR A 94 1.42 9.86 13.28
CA THR A 94 1.70 11.30 13.37
C THR A 94 0.42 12.15 13.37
N LEU A 95 -0.73 11.54 13.06
CA LEU A 95 -2.02 12.22 13.11
C LEU A 95 -2.41 12.58 14.54
N GLU A 96 -3.07 13.72 14.68
CA GLU A 96 -3.52 14.32 15.92
C GLU A 96 -4.99 14.73 15.77
N VAL A 97 -5.61 15.03 16.91
CA VAL A 97 -6.98 15.55 16.93
C VAL A 97 -7.03 16.83 16.09
N ASN A 98 -8.12 16.98 15.34
CA ASN A 98 -8.40 18.05 14.38
C ASN A 98 -7.73 17.93 13.01
N ASP A 99 -6.87 16.95 12.78
CA ASP A 99 -6.31 16.70 11.45
C ASP A 99 -7.39 16.29 10.46
N LYS A 100 -7.21 16.71 9.20
CA LYS A 100 -8.17 16.49 8.12
C LYS A 100 -7.88 15.18 7.39
N ILE A 101 -8.95 14.46 7.07
CA ILE A 101 -8.94 13.27 6.23
C ILE A 101 -9.99 13.48 5.13
N ILE A 102 -9.70 13.01 3.92
CA ILE A 102 -10.65 13.02 2.81
C ILE A 102 -10.82 11.57 2.37
N TYR A 103 -12.05 11.07 2.36
CA TYR A 103 -12.38 9.76 1.82
C TYR A 103 -13.55 9.92 0.85
N ASN A 104 -13.38 9.51 -0.41
CA ASN A 104 -14.39 9.59 -1.46
C ASN A 104 -15.04 10.99 -1.56
N ASN A 105 -14.22 12.04 -1.58
CA ASN A 105 -14.60 13.46 -1.56
C ASN A 105 -15.33 13.94 -0.28
N GLN A 106 -15.67 13.06 0.65
CA GLN A 106 -16.18 13.44 1.96
C GLN A 106 -15.03 13.87 2.87
N LYS A 107 -15.21 15.00 3.55
CA LYS A 107 -14.24 15.52 4.51
C LYS A 107 -14.56 14.99 5.90
N TYR A 108 -13.51 14.57 6.59
CA TYR A 108 -13.53 14.09 7.95
C TYR A 108 -12.49 14.85 8.78
N GLN A 109 -12.72 14.88 10.08
CA GLN A 109 -11.80 15.42 11.06
C GLN A 109 -11.51 14.37 12.13
N VAL A 110 -10.21 14.16 12.42
CA VAL A 110 -9.76 13.26 13.49
C VAL A 110 -10.28 13.74 14.83
N ILE A 111 -10.96 12.86 15.56
CA ILE A 111 -11.47 13.14 16.90
C ILE A 111 -10.69 12.41 17.99
N LYS A 112 -10.05 11.29 17.64
CA LYS A 112 -9.31 10.48 18.61
C LYS A 112 -8.22 9.65 17.93
N LYS A 113 -7.07 9.53 18.60
CA LYS A 113 -6.01 8.55 18.34
C LYS A 113 -5.77 7.75 19.60
N TYR A 114 -5.73 6.42 19.50
CA TYR A 114 -5.44 5.56 20.65
C TYR A 114 -4.80 4.24 20.24
N LEU A 115 -4.16 3.57 21.22
CA LEU A 115 -3.65 2.22 21.06
C LEU A 115 -4.68 1.20 21.55
N LYS A 116 -4.82 0.11 20.82
CA LYS A 116 -5.74 -0.99 21.13
C LYS A 116 -5.03 -2.33 21.01
N PHE A 117 -5.34 -3.29 21.89
CA PHE A 117 -4.83 -4.66 21.76
C PHE A 117 -5.34 -5.35 20.50
N LYS A 118 -4.46 -6.11 19.85
CA LYS A 118 -4.82 -7.01 18.75
C LYS A 118 -5.84 -8.06 19.23
N GLY A 119 -6.74 -8.47 18.34
CA GLY A 119 -7.75 -9.50 18.62
C GLY A 119 -8.93 -9.06 19.53
N LYS A 120 -8.89 -7.87 20.13
CA LYS A 120 -10.06 -7.30 20.82
C LYS A 120 -11.05 -6.69 19.81
N PRO A 121 -12.36 -6.66 20.09
CA PRO A 121 -13.34 -5.99 19.22
C PRO A 121 -13.04 -4.50 19.06
N LEU A 122 -13.32 -3.96 17.87
CA LEU A 122 -13.26 -2.53 17.57
C LEU A 122 -14.63 -1.89 17.82
N VAL A 123 -14.66 -0.72 18.46
CA VAL A 123 -15.89 0.04 18.69
C VAL A 123 -16.16 0.92 17.47
N LEU A 124 -17.35 0.78 16.88
CA LEU A 124 -17.77 1.40 15.62
C LEU A 124 -18.68 2.63 15.85
N GLU A 125 -18.21 3.60 16.64
CA GLU A 125 -18.97 4.81 17.02
C GLU A 125 -18.60 6.06 16.21
N SER A 126 -17.82 5.93 15.15
CA SER A 126 -17.32 7.06 14.36
C SER A 126 -17.43 6.77 12.88
N ASP A 127 -17.71 7.81 12.09
CA ASP A 127 -18.00 7.68 10.66
C ASP A 127 -16.85 7.07 9.85
N LEU A 128 -15.60 7.35 10.25
CA LEU A 128 -14.38 6.83 9.63
C LEU A 128 -13.37 6.35 10.67
N ILE A 129 -12.84 5.15 10.47
CA ILE A 129 -11.83 4.54 11.33
C ILE A 129 -10.67 4.03 10.49
N LEU A 130 -9.45 4.49 10.81
CA LEU A 130 -8.21 4.03 10.18
C LEU A 130 -7.42 3.19 11.20
N VAL A 131 -6.96 2.01 10.77
CA VAL A 131 -6.28 1.06 11.67
C VAL A 131 -4.97 0.56 11.05
N THR A 132 -3.92 0.55 11.87
CA THR A 132 -2.65 -0.09 11.51
C THR A 132 -1.99 -0.75 12.72
N CYS A 133 -1.02 -1.64 12.50
CA CYS A 133 -0.19 -2.17 13.59
C CYS A 133 0.66 -1.04 14.20
N SER A 134 0.89 -1.09 15.51
CA SER A 134 1.87 -0.19 16.13
C SER A 134 3.28 -0.66 15.80
N LYS A 135 4.14 0.27 15.36
CA LYS A 135 5.59 0.00 15.19
C LYS A 135 6.32 -0.14 16.53
N LYS A 136 5.76 0.43 17.60
CA LYS A 136 6.35 0.44 18.95
C LYS A 136 5.92 -0.76 19.79
N TYR A 137 4.65 -1.17 19.68
CA TYR A 137 4.08 -2.23 20.52
C TYR A 137 3.51 -3.35 19.63
N SER A 138 4.21 -4.49 19.58
CA SER A 138 3.90 -5.59 18.66
C SER A 138 2.54 -6.24 18.91
N ASP A 139 1.97 -6.10 20.10
CA ASP A 139 0.66 -6.60 20.53
C ASP A 139 -0.47 -5.58 20.32
N ARG A 140 -0.17 -4.39 19.79
CA ARG A 140 -1.13 -3.29 19.64
C ARG A 140 -1.32 -2.82 18.20
N GLN A 141 -2.43 -2.13 18.01
CA GLN A 141 -2.81 -1.40 16.82
C GLN A 141 -2.99 0.07 17.19
N ILE A 142 -2.66 0.96 16.26
CA ILE A 142 -3.05 2.36 16.30
C ILE A 142 -4.42 2.45 15.65
N VAL A 143 -5.35 3.12 16.33
CA VAL A 143 -6.68 3.41 15.82
C VAL A 143 -6.86 4.92 15.80
N ILE A 144 -7.19 5.44 14.61
CA ILE A 144 -7.63 6.81 14.39
C ILE A 144 -9.13 6.78 14.13
N THR A 145 -9.91 7.53 14.88
CA THR A 145 -11.32 7.74 14.59
C THR A 145 -11.55 9.17 14.15
N ALA A 146 -12.43 9.34 13.18
CA ALA A 146 -12.76 10.60 12.58
C ALA A 146 -14.26 10.69 12.33
N LYS A 147 -14.78 11.91 12.34
CA LYS A 147 -16.18 12.22 12.04
C LYS A 147 -16.28 13.13 10.83
N THR A 148 -17.42 13.11 10.17
CA THR A 148 -17.78 14.04 9.11
C THR A 148 -17.59 15.49 9.59
N SER A 149 -16.92 16.30 8.78
CA SER A 149 -16.64 17.72 9.04
C SER A 149 -17.54 18.65 8.24
#